data_AF-A0A2L2YWK8-F1
#
_entry.id   AF-A0A2L2YWK8-F1
#
_cell.length_a   1.000
_cell.length_b   1.000
_cell.length_c   1.000
_cell.angle_alpha   90.00
_cell.angle_beta   90.00
_cell.angle_gamma   90.00
#
_symmetry.space_group_name_H-M   'P 1'
#
loop_
_entity.id
_entity.type
_entity.pdbx_description
1 polymer ?
#
loop_
_entity_poly.entity_id
_entity_poly.type
_entity_poly.pdbx_seq_one_letter_code
_entity_poly.pdbx_strand_id
1 'polypeptide(L)' 'ENGLKCNWAFYRNEGDYFSVNNSCVNVNTGVRTSLNRKASIPEKNVPAKLKVLFDTSPKPGIYWVLDTDYE' A
#
# COMPACT_ATOMS: atom_id res chain seq x y z
N GLU A 1 -16.24 4.70 11.61
CA GLU A 1 -14.76 4.70 11.57
C GLU A 1 -14.23 3.70 12.58
N ASN A 2 -13.28 2.82 12.23
CA ASN A 2 -12.80 1.72 13.10
C ASN A 2 -11.76 2.16 14.15
N GLY A 3 -11.63 3.47 14.42
CA GLY A 3 -10.64 4.00 15.38
C GLY A 3 -9.17 3.87 14.94
N LEU A 4 -8.90 3.54 13.68
CA LEU A 4 -7.53 3.45 13.15
C LEU A 4 -7.06 4.83 12.69
N LYS A 5 -5.99 5.34 13.31
CA LYS A 5 -5.39 6.65 13.02
C LYS A 5 -3.87 6.52 12.95
N CYS A 6 -3.20 7.63 12.62
CA CYS A 6 -1.77 7.66 12.33
C CYS A 6 -1.45 6.57 11.30
N ASN A 7 -2.00 6.71 10.09
CA ASN A 7 -1.78 5.74 9.03
C ASN A 7 -0.52 6.12 8.27
N TRP A 8 0.36 5.16 8.03
CA TRP A 8 1.52 5.36 7.17
C TRP A 8 1.82 4.10 6.37
N ALA A 9 2.57 4.30 5.29
CA ALA A 9 3.01 3.23 4.42
C ALA A 9 4.52 3.34 4.22
N PHE A 10 5.22 2.22 4.34
CA PHE A 10 6.61 2.11 3.92
C PHE A 10 6.67 1.30 2.63
N TYR A 11 7.34 1.88 1.63
CA TYR A 11 7.54 1.27 0.32
C TYR A 11 9.00 0.84 0.19
N ARG A 12 9.25 -0.38 -0.27
CA ARG A 12 10.59 -0.88 -0.60
C ARG A 12 10.58 -1.48 -1.99
N ASN A 13 11.56 -1.10 -2.82
CA ASN A 13 11.76 -1.70 -4.12
C ASN A 13 12.43 -3.08 -3.99
N GLU A 14 11.77 -4.12 -4.48
CA GLU A 14 12.26 -5.52 -4.48
C GLU A 14 12.67 -5.97 -5.89
N GLY A 15 12.81 -5.04 -6.85
CA GLY A 15 13.14 -5.29 -8.25
C GLY A 15 11.88 -5.35 -9.12
N ASP A 16 11.18 -6.49 -9.11
CA ASP A 16 10.00 -6.72 -9.96
C ASP A 16 8.69 -6.13 -9.37
N TYR A 17 8.71 -5.83 -8.08
CA TYR A 17 7.57 -5.29 -7.35
C TYR A 17 8.05 -4.43 -6.18
N PHE A 18 7.12 -3.68 -5.60
CA PHE A 18 7.31 -2.94 -4.36
C PHE A 18 6.65 -3.69 -3.21
N SER A 19 7.41 -3.94 -2.15
CA SER A 19 6.86 -4.34 -0.86
C SER A 19 6.27 -3.11 -0.17
N VAL A 20 5.02 -3.21 0.28
CA VAL A 20 4.29 -2.12 0.93
C VAL A 20 3.86 -2.56 2.32
N ASN A 21 4.41 -1.94 3.36
CA ASN A 21 3.96 -2.15 4.74
C ASN A 21 3.06 -1.00 5.16
N ASN A 22 1.75 -1.25 5.19
CA ASN A 22 0.78 -0.32 5.77
C ASN A 22 0.71 -0.53 7.28
N SER A 23 0.76 0.55 8.04
CA SER A 23 0.67 0.54 9.50
C SER A 23 -0.35 1.56 9.98
N CYS A 24 -0.98 1.27 11.11
CA CYS A 24 -1.92 2.16 11.78
C CYS A 24 -1.91 1.91 13.30
N VAL A 25 -2.48 2.84 14.05
CA VAL A 25 -2.66 2.73 15.50
C VAL A 25 -4.15 2.78 15.83
N ASN A 26 -4.63 1.81 16.60
CA ASN A 26 -5.99 1.86 17.14
C ASN A 26 -6.02 2.82 18.33
N VAL A 27 -6.75 3.93 18.21
CA VAL A 27 -6.78 4.97 19.26
C VAL A 27 -7.47 4.53 20.54
N ASN A 28 -8.32 3.51 20.49
CA ASN A 28 -9.03 3.01 21.67
C ASN A 28 -8.17 2.07 22.51
N THR A 29 -7.22 1.35 21.89
CA THR A 29 -6.37 0.35 22.57
C THR A 29 -4.89 0.76 22.61
N GLY A 30 -4.48 1.75 21.83
CA GLY A 30 -3.07 2.12 21.63
C GLY A 30 -2.26 1.09 20.82
N VAL A 31 -2.88 0.00 20.39
CA VAL A 31 -2.18 -1.10 19.70
C VAL A 31 -1.88 -0.71 18.25
N ARG A 32 -0.63 -0.91 17.85
CA ARG A 32 -0.20 -0.81 16.45
C ARG A 32 -0.51 -2.09 15.70
N THR A 33 -1.04 -1.97 14.49
CA THR A 33 -1.23 -3.08 13.56
C THR A 33 -0.59 -2.74 12.22
N SER A 34 0.03 -3.74 11.60
CA SER A 34 0.66 -3.59 10.29
C SER A 34 0.30 -4.73 9.35
N LEU A 35 0.36 -4.46 8.05
CA LEU A 35 -0.04 -5.36 6.98
C LEU A 35 0.93 -5.20 5.80
N ASN A 36 1.57 -6.31 5.42
CA ASN A 36 2.48 -6.38 4.26
C ASN A 36 1.72 -6.63 2.97
N ARG A 37 2.10 -5.98 1.88
CA ARG A 37 1.40 -6.02 0.59
C ARG A 37 2.41 -5.98 -0.54
N LYS A 38 1.98 -6.39 -1.74
CA LYS A 38 2.79 -6.28 -2.95
C LYS A 38 2.11 -5.34 -3.94
N ALA A 39 2.85 -4.34 -4.42
CA ALA A 39 2.42 -3.46 -5.50
C ALA A 39 3.31 -3.68 -6.72
N SER A 40 2.73 -3.76 -7.91
CA SER A 40 3.49 -3.87 -9.17
C SER A 40 2.91 -2.96 -10.24
N ILE A 41 3.73 -2.66 -11.24
CA ILE A 41 3.35 -1.87 -12.42
C ILE A 41 3.14 -2.87 -13.57
N PRO A 42 1.91 -3.31 -13.85
CA PRO A 42 1.66 -4.32 -14.87
C PRO A 42 1.94 -3.82 -16.29
N GLU A 43 1.73 -2.52 -16.53
CA GLU A 43 1.91 -1.87 -17.82
C GLU A 43 3.00 -0.80 -17.69
N LYS A 44 4.25 -1.11 -18.06
CA LYS A 44 5.38 -0.18 -17.91
C LYS A 44 5.18 1.16 -18.67
N ASN A 45 4.33 1.17 -19.68
CA ASN A 45 3.98 2.36 -20.46
C ASN A 45 2.96 3.28 -19.75
N VAL A 46 2.32 2.80 -18.68
CA VAL A 46 1.38 3.56 -17.85
C VAL A 46 1.82 3.44 -16.39
N PRO A 47 2.98 4.01 -16.01
CA PRO A 47 3.62 3.76 -14.72
C PRO A 47 2.77 4.20 -13.51
N ALA A 48 1.83 5.14 -13.71
CA ALA A 48 0.91 5.61 -12.68
C ALA A 48 -0.18 4.60 -12.29
N LYS A 49 -0.38 3.53 -13.09
CA LYS A 49 -1.40 2.50 -12.84
C LYS A 49 -0.79 1.33 -12.07
N LEU A 50 -1.10 1.24 -10.79
CA LEU A 50 -0.59 0.22 -9.88
C LEU A 50 -1.56 -0.95 -9.74
N LYS A 51 -1.01 -2.16 -9.67
CA LYS A 51 -1.72 -3.37 -9.27
C LYS A 51 -1.28 -3.77 -7.87
N VAL A 52 -2.19 -3.72 -6.90
CA VAL A 52 -1.87 -3.97 -5.49
C VAL A 52 -2.55 -5.26 -5.03
N LEU A 53 -1.76 -6.22 -4.56
CA LEU A 53 -2.23 -7.46 -3.96
C LEU A 53 -2.20 -7.38 -2.44
N PHE A 54 -3.34 -7.69 -1.83
CA PHE A 54 -3.49 -7.76 -0.39
C PHE A 54 -3.52 -9.20 0.08
N ASP A 55 -2.74 -9.56 1.11
CA ASP A 55 -2.75 -10.93 1.65
C ASP A 55 -4.15 -11.38 2.11
N THR A 56 -5.00 -10.41 2.48
CA THR A 56 -6.38 -10.63 2.92
C THR A 56 -7.39 -10.67 1.78
N SER A 57 -6.98 -10.46 0.52
CA SER A 57 -7.87 -10.47 -0.66
C SER A 57 -7.28 -11.34 -1.78
N PRO A 58 -8.02 -12.33 -2.29
CA PRO A 58 -7.55 -13.16 -3.39
C PRO A 58 -7.45 -12.38 -4.72
N LYS A 59 -8.10 -11.22 -4.83
CA LYS A 59 -8.07 -10.39 -6.03
C LYS A 59 -7.23 -9.12 -5.81
N PRO A 60 -6.33 -8.78 -6.75
CA PRO A 60 -5.60 -7.52 -6.71
C PRO A 60 -6.53 -6.34 -7.03
N GLY A 61 -6.29 -5.22 -6.38
CA GLY A 61 -6.93 -3.93 -6.70
C GLY A 61 -6.11 -3.13 -7.69
N ILE A 62 -6.78 -2.28 -8.48
CA ILE A 62 -6.14 -1.34 -9.41
C ILE A 62 -6.21 0.05 -8.80
N TYR A 63 -5.06 0.72 -8.68
CA TYR A 63 -4.92 2.04 -8.10
C TYR A 63 -4.21 2.97 -9.08
N TRP A 64 -4.50 4.26 -8.99
CA TRP A 64 -3.89 5.28 -9.83
C TRP A 64 -3.19 6.31 -8.95
N VAL A 65 -1.96 6.64 -9.30
CA VAL A 65 -1.30 7.86 -8.82
C VAL A 65 -1.83 8.99 -9.70
N LEU A 66 -2.65 9.87 -9.11
CA LEU A 66 -3.26 10.98 -9.84
C LEU A 66 -2.29 12.14 -10.01
N ASP A 67 -1.46 12.37 -8.99
CA ASP A 67 -0.48 13.44 -8.95
C ASP A 67 0.62 13.10 -7.93
N THR A 68 1.86 13.48 -8.24
CA THR A 68 3.03 13.35 -7.36
C THR A 68 4.23 14.09 -7.95
N ASP A 69 5.04 14.71 -7.10
CA ASP A 69 6.35 15.30 -7.38
C ASP A 69 7.52 14.38 -6.99
N TYR A 70 7.23 13.23 -6.36
CA TYR A 70 8.18 12.20 -5.91
C TYR A 70 9.14 12.62 -4.77
N GLU A 71 8.91 13.77 -4.12
CA GLU A 71 9.74 14.29 -3.03
C GLU A 71 9.17 14.03 -1.62
#